data_AF-A0A1B8ZS59-F1
#
_entry.id   AF-A0A1B8ZS59-F1
#
_cell.length_a   1.000
_cell.length_b   1.000
_cell.length_c   1.000
_cell.angle_alpha   90.00
_cell.angle_beta   90.00
_cell.angle_gamma   90.00
#
_symmetry.space_group_name_H-M   'P 1'
#
loop_
_entity.id
_entity.type
_entity.pdbx_description
1 polymer ?
#
loop_
_entity_poly.entity_id
_entity_poly.type
_entity_poly.pdbx_seq_one_letter_code
_entity_poly.pdbx_strand_id
1 'polypeptide(L)' 'MNKSTGRKPAKTCYEHIGGKLGQLLLEQFVEKGWIAKGNPADRHYYITEKGQEEFTKLGLDLSQIKEE' A
#
# COMPACT_ATOMS: atom_id res chain seq x y z
N MET A 1 -25.30 -13.89 -19.65
CA MET A 1 -24.14 -13.01 -19.38
C MET A 1 -23.06 -13.84 -18.71
N ASN A 2 -22.02 -14.22 -19.45
CA ASN A 2 -20.97 -15.12 -18.99
C ASN A 2 -20.25 -14.49 -17.79
N LYS A 3 -20.44 -15.05 -16.60
CA LYS A 3 -19.60 -14.75 -15.44
C LYS A 3 -18.24 -15.37 -15.71
N SER A 4 -17.31 -14.57 -16.21
CA SER A 4 -15.90 -14.95 -16.21
C SER A 4 -15.48 -15.20 -14.76
N THR A 5 -15.46 -16.46 -14.34
CA THR A 5 -14.75 -16.93 -13.15
C THR A 5 -13.25 -16.92 -13.42
N GLY A 6 -12.74 -15.80 -13.92
CA GLY A 6 -11.33 -15.59 -14.19
C GLY A 6 -10.64 -15.16 -12.91
N ARG A 7 -9.60 -15.89 -12.51
CA ARG A 7 -8.68 -15.45 -11.44
C ARG A 7 -8.21 -14.02 -11.76
N LYS A 8 -8.33 -13.10 -10.80
CA LYS A 8 -7.77 -11.75 -10.94
C LYS A 8 -6.25 -11.84 -10.77
N PRO A 9 -5.44 -11.50 -11.79
CA PRO A 9 -4.00 -11.64 -11.69
C PRO A 9 -3.42 -10.57 -10.76
N ALA A 10 -2.57 -10.98 -9.83
CA ALA A 10 -1.70 -10.12 -9.05
C ALA A 10 -0.27 -10.26 -9.60
N LYS A 11 0.43 -9.15 -9.81
CA LYS A 11 1.81 -9.16 -10.31
C LYS A 11 2.75 -8.70 -9.20
N THR A 12 3.92 -9.31 -9.13
CA THR A 12 5.02 -8.81 -8.32
C THR A 12 5.91 -7.89 -9.16
N CYS A 13 6.50 -6.89 -8.50
CA CYS A 13 7.59 -6.10 -9.04
C CYS A 13 8.78 -6.39 -8.13
N TYR A 14 9.74 -7.19 -8.60
CA TYR A 14 10.78 -7.76 -7.75
C TYR A 14 10.17 -8.54 -6.57
N GLU A 15 10.45 -8.10 -5.34
CA GLU A 15 10.02 -8.75 -4.09
C GLU A 15 8.74 -8.13 -3.48
N HIS A 16 8.06 -7.20 -4.17
CA HIS A 16 6.85 -6.55 -3.65
C HIS A 16 5.66 -6.66 -4.62
N ILE A 17 4.46 -6.39 -4.10
CA ILE A 17 3.23 -6.36 -4.91
C ILE A 17 3.26 -5.14 -5.83
N GLY A 18 3.22 -5.39 -7.14
CA GLY A 18 3.22 -4.38 -8.18
C GLY A 18 1.98 -4.41 -9.07
N GLY A 19 2.08 -3.73 -10.21
CA GLY A 19 1.00 -3.65 -11.20
C GLY A 19 -0.28 -3.02 -10.65
N LYS A 20 -1.44 -3.42 -11.20
CA LYS A 20 -2.72 -2.79 -10.85
C LYS A 20 -3.13 -3.00 -9.39
N LEU A 21 -2.78 -4.16 -8.80
CA LEU A 21 -3.08 -4.42 -7.40
C LEU A 21 -2.28 -3.49 -6.47
N GLY A 22 -0.97 -3.33 -6.71
CA GLY A 22 -0.14 -2.40 -5.95
C GLY A 22 -0.64 -0.95 -6.05
N GLN A 23 -1.04 -0.51 -7.25
CA GLN A 23 -1.65 0.81 -7.44
C GLN A 23 -2.92 1.01 -6.59
N LEU A 24 -3.84 0.03 -6.62
CA LEU A 24 -5.09 0.14 -5.87
C LEU A 24 -4.85 0.13 -4.35
N LEU A 25 -3.89 -0.67 -3.87
CA LEU A 25 -3.51 -0.66 -2.46
C LEU A 25 -2.95 0.71 -2.05
N LEU A 26 -2.07 1.30 -2.86
CA LEU A 26 -1.53 2.64 -2.62
C LEU A 26 -2.65 3.68 -2.52
N GLU A 27 -3.54 3.73 -3.51
CA GLU A 27 -4.69 4.66 -3.53
C GLU A 27 -5.55 4.51 -2.27
N GLN A 28 -5.86 3.26 -1.87
CA GLN A 28 -6.65 2.99 -0.68
C GLN A 28 -5.94 3.36 0.62
N PHE A 29 -4.63 3.15 0.72
CA PHE A 29 -3.87 3.54 1.92
C PHE A 29 -3.76 5.06 2.05
N VAL A 30 -3.65 5.78 0.94
CA VAL A 30 -3.72 7.25 0.94
C VAL A 30 -5.12 7.73 1.34
N GLU A 31 -6.18 7.17 0.74
CA GLU A 31 -7.56 7.55 1.04
C GLU A 31 -7.93 7.28 2.50
N LYS A 32 -7.46 6.16 3.08
CA LYS A 32 -7.64 5.83 4.50
C LYS A 32 -6.77 6.68 5.43
N GLY A 33 -5.83 7.44 4.88
CA GLY A 33 -4.87 8.25 5.63
C GLY A 33 -3.82 7.41 6.36
N TRP A 34 -3.52 6.20 5.90
CA TRP A 34 -2.47 5.33 6.47
C TRP A 34 -1.08 5.76 6.00
N ILE A 35 -0.99 6.28 4.78
CA ILE A 35 0.22 6.88 4.24
C ILE A 35 -0.10 8.25 3.66
N ALA A 36 0.86 9.15 3.67
CA ALA A 36 0.71 10.51 3.16
C ALA A 36 2.01 11.01 2.53
N LYS A 37 1.91 12.13 1.80
CA LYS A 37 3.06 12.89 1.31
C LYS A 37 3.17 14.20 2.09
N GLY A 38 4.38 14.72 2.27
CA GLY A 38 4.57 16.02 2.92
C GLY A 38 4.11 17.16 2.00
N ASN A 39 4.39 17.00 0.71
CA ASN A 39 4.00 17.87 -0.37
C ASN A 39 3.46 17.02 -1.55
N PRO A 40 2.44 17.48 -2.30
CA PRO A 40 1.99 16.82 -3.52
C PRO A 40 3.10 16.47 -4.53
N ALA A 41 4.17 17.27 -4.58
CA ALA A 41 5.33 17.06 -5.46
C ALA A 41 6.29 15.96 -4.98
N ASP A 42 6.16 15.48 -3.74
CA ASP A 42 7.07 14.49 -3.19
C ASP A 42 6.93 13.15 -3.91
N ARG A 43 8.06 12.48 -4.08
CA ARG A 43 8.11 11.14 -4.68
C ARG A 43 7.87 10.03 -3.66
N HIS A 44 8.15 10.30 -2.40
CA HIS A 44 8.07 9.34 -1.32
C HIS A 44 6.82 9.58 -0.47
N TYR A 45 6.26 8.50 0.04
CA TYR A 45 5.21 8.52 1.06
C TYR A 45 5.84 8.21 2.41
N TYR A 46 5.26 8.74 3.47
CA TYR A 46 5.55 8.32 4.84
C TYR A 46 4.31 7.67 5.45
N ILE A 47 4.53 6.84 6.47
CA ILE A 47 3.45 6.22 7.25
C ILE A 47 3.00 7.23 8.31
N THR A 48 1.71 7.54 8.33
CA THR A 48 1.12 8.42 9.34
C THR A 48 0.98 7.69 10.68
N GLU A 49 0.75 8.41 11.79
CA GLU A 49 0.47 7.78 13.09
C GLU A 49 -0.69 6.78 13.00
N LYS A 50 -1.77 7.15 12.29
CA LYS A 50 -2.89 6.25 12.01
C LYS A 50 -2.46 5.02 11.21
N GLY A 51 -1.60 5.21 10.21
CA GLY A 51 -1.04 4.11 9.44
C GLY A 51 -0.23 3.14 10.30
N GLN A 52 0.53 3.66 11.26
CA GLN A 52 1.35 2.81 12.14
C GLN A 52 0.47 1.85 12.94
N GLU A 53 -0.61 2.36 13.54
CA GLU A 53 -1.57 1.53 14.28
C GLU A 53 -2.24 0.48 13.39
N GLU A 54 -2.72 0.89 12.22
CA GLU A 54 -3.52 0.04 11.34
C GLU A 54 -2.68 -1.03 10.64
N PHE A 55 -1.46 -0.70 10.22
CA PHE A 55 -0.53 -1.70 9.68
C PHE A 55 -0.08 -2.69 10.74
N THR A 56 0.11 -2.24 11.98
CA THR A 56 0.39 -3.15 13.11
C THR A 56 -0.79 -4.10 13.36
N LYS A 57 -2.04 -3.60 13.30
CA LYS A 57 -3.25 -4.44 13.38
C LYS A 57 -3.38 -5.43 12.22
N LEU A 58 -2.88 -5.07 11.04
CA LEU A 58 -2.78 -5.96 9.89
C LEU A 58 -1.70 -7.06 10.08
N GLY A 59 -0.87 -6.94 11.11
CA GLY A 59 0.22 -7.88 11.42
C GLY A 59 1.55 -7.53 10.74
N LEU A 60 1.71 -6.30 10.25
CA LEU A 60 2.98 -5.82 9.71
C LEU A 60 3.90 -5.34 10.83
N ASP A 61 5.15 -5.79 10.81
CA ASP A 61 6.19 -5.31 11.70
C ASP A 61 6.87 -4.08 11.10
N LEU A 62 6.46 -2.90 11.57
CA LEU A 62 7.00 -1.63 11.07
C LEU A 62 8.42 -1.35 11.55
N SER A 63 8.94 -2.08 12.56
CA SER A 63 10.33 -1.93 13.00
C SER A 63 11.35 -2.35 11.93
N GLN A 64 10.89 -3.07 10.90
CA GLN A 64 11.71 -3.43 9.74
C GLN A 64 11.97 -2.24 8.80
N ILE A 65 11.19 -1.16 8.89
CA ILE A 65 11.38 0.06 8.13
C ILE A 65 12.28 1.00 8.94
N LYS A 66 13.44 1.34 8.39
CA LYS A 66 14.35 2.31 9.00
C LYS A 66 13.82 3.72 8.79
N GLU A 67 13.92 4.55 9.82
CA GLU A 67 13.78 5.99 9.68
C GLU A 67 14.92 6.50 8.77
N GLU A 68 14.56 7.35 7.81
CA GLU A 68 15.48 7.97 6.84
C GLU A 68 15.54 9.48 7.06
#